data_AF-A0A3S0EPR0-F1
#
_entry.id   AF-A0A3S0EPR0-F1
#
_cell.length_a   1.000
_cell.length_b   1.000
_cell.length_c   1.000
_cell.angle_alpha   90.00
_cell.angle_beta   90.00
_cell.angle_gamma   90.00
#
_symmetry.space_group_name_H-M   'P 1'
#
loop_
_entity.id
_entity.type
_entity.pdbx_description
1 polymer ?
#
loop_
_entity_poly.entity_id
_entity_poly.type
_entity_poly.pdbx_seq_one_letter_code
_entity_poly.pdbx_strand_id
1 'polypeptide(L)'
;MTETIRRLLQENGRLHTPIETLSDSADLYEAGLTPFAAIRTMLAIEEAYDVEFPVAMLRRQSFVSVEAIAACLNELCSDADRKAA
;
A
#
# COMPACT_ATOMS: atom_id res chain seq x y z
N MET A 1 7.08 -6.28 6.14
CA MET A 1 6.18 -5.22 5.62
C MET A 1 5.69 -5.55 4.23
N THR A 2 6.59 -5.80 3.28
CA THR A 2 6.25 -6.10 1.88
C THR A 2 5.32 -7.30 1.70
N GLU A 3 5.55 -8.43 2.37
CA GLU A 3 4.67 -9.61 2.27
C GLU A 3 3.24 -9.33 2.74
N THR A 4 3.06 -8.57 3.83
CA THR A 4 1.74 -8.17 4.31
C THR A 4 1.03 -7.27 3.31
N ILE A 5 1.73 -6.28 2.74
CA ILE A 5 1.19 -5.40 1.70
C ILE A 5 0.77 -6.23 0.48
N ARG A 6 1.61 -7.17 0.04
CA ARG A 6 1.32 -8.07 -1.08
C ARG A 6 0.06 -8.90 -0.79
N ARG A 7 -0.04 -9.48 0.40
CA ARG A 7 -1.23 -10.24 0.82
C ARG A 7 -2.49 -9.36 0.83
N LEU A 8 -2.44 -8.17 1.42
CA LEU A 8 -3.58 -7.23 1.45
C LEU A 8 -3.97 -6.77 0.04
N LEU A 9 -3.01 -6.53 -0.85
CA LEU A 9 -3.22 -6.26 -2.28
C LEU A 9 -3.83 -7.45 -3.01
N GLN A 10 -3.47 -8.68 -2.68
CA GLN A 10 -4.08 -9.86 -3.29
C GLN A 10 -5.53 -10.03 -2.83
N GLU A 11 -5.81 -9.79 -1.55
CA GLU A 11 -7.15 -9.90 -0.96
C GLU A 11 -8.09 -8.77 -1.42
N ASN A 12 -7.58 -7.53 -1.50
CA ASN A 12 -8.38 -6.33 -1.80
C ASN A 12 -8.24 -5.81 -3.23
N GLY A 13 -7.09 -6.03 -3.86
CA GLY A 13 -6.68 -5.52 -5.17
C GLY A 13 -7.39 -6.17 -6.35
N ARG A 14 -7.86 -7.42 -6.20
CA ARG A 14 -8.44 -8.23 -7.30
C ARG A 14 -7.57 -8.16 -8.57
N LEU A 15 -6.26 -8.21 -8.40
CA LEU A 15 -5.30 -8.15 -9.49
C LEU A 15 -5.52 -9.34 -10.43
N HIS A 16 -5.46 -9.10 -11.75
CA HIS A 16 -5.44 -10.19 -12.72
C HIS A 16 -4.14 -11.00 -12.65
N THR A 17 -3.05 -10.34 -12.26
CA THR A 17 -1.74 -10.96 -12.11
C THR A 17 -1.47 -11.26 -10.64
N PRO A 18 -0.94 -12.45 -10.29
CA PRO A 18 -0.52 -12.74 -8.92
C PRO A 18 0.49 -11.70 -8.46
N ILE A 19 0.25 -11.06 -7.33
CA ILE A 19 1.19 -10.08 -6.77
C ILE A 19 2.58 -10.69 -6.51
N GLU A 20 2.63 -12.00 -6.25
CA GLU A 20 3.83 -12.81 -6.03
C GLU A 20 4.77 -12.81 -7.24
N THR A 21 4.23 -12.68 -8.46
CA THR A 21 5.02 -12.64 -9.70
C THR A 21 5.39 -11.21 -10.09
N LEU A 22 4.82 -10.20 -9.44
CA LEU A 22 5.15 -8.80 -9.65
C LEU A 22 6.37 -8.40 -8.84
N SER A 23 7.24 -7.59 -9.46
CA SER A 23 8.37 -6.95 -8.79
C SER A 23 7.88 -5.87 -7.82
N ASP A 24 8.64 -5.58 -6.78
CA ASP A 24 8.27 -4.56 -5.79
C ASP A 24 8.14 -3.16 -6.38
N SER A 25 8.92 -2.87 -7.43
CA SER A 25 8.86 -1.63 -8.21
C SER A 25 7.96 -1.73 -9.45
N ALA A 26 7.19 -2.81 -9.63
CA ALA A 26 6.26 -2.95 -10.74
C ALA A 26 5.04 -2.05 -10.58
N ASP A 27 4.52 -1.53 -11.70
CA ASP A 27 3.31 -0.71 -11.70
C ASP A 27 2.07 -1.59 -11.49
N LEU A 28 1.45 -1.45 -10.32
CA LEU A 28 0.26 -2.19 -9.92
C LEU A 28 -0.94 -1.82 -10.79
N TYR A 29 -1.04 -0.58 -11.26
CA TYR A 29 -2.13 -0.17 -12.16
C TYR A 29 -2.03 -0.87 -13.51
N GLU A 30 -0.81 -1.04 -14.04
CA GLU A 30 -0.59 -1.86 -15.24
C GLU A 30 -0.89 -3.33 -15.00
N ALA A 31 -0.64 -3.84 -13.79
CA ALA A 31 -1.01 -5.20 -13.39
C ALA A 31 -2.53 -5.41 -13.18
N GLY A 32 -3.34 -4.35 -13.30
CA GLY A 32 -4.80 -4.39 -13.20
C GLY A 32 -5.36 -3.83 -11.89
N LEU A 33 -4.55 -3.15 -11.06
CA LEU A 33 -5.02 -2.47 -9.87
C LEU A 33 -5.95 -1.33 -10.27
N THR A 34 -7.18 -1.35 -9.76
CA THR A 34 -8.11 -0.25 -9.96
C THR A 34 -7.98 0.78 -8.84
N PRO A 35 -8.32 2.06 -9.08
CA PRO A 35 -8.32 3.09 -8.02
C PRO A 35 -9.16 2.69 -6.80
N PHE A 36 -10.29 2.00 -7.02
CA PHE A 36 -11.14 1.50 -5.96
C PHE A 36 -10.43 0.43 -5.11
N ALA A 37 -9.70 -0.47 -5.77
CA ALA A 37 -8.96 -1.52 -5.09
C ALA A 37 -7.73 -0.97 -4.34
N ALA A 38 -7.11 0.09 -4.85
CA ALA A 38 -6.07 0.83 -4.14
C ALA A 38 -6.61 1.46 -2.84
N ILE A 39 -7.79 2.09 -2.87
CA ILE A 39 -8.44 2.65 -1.67
C ILE A 39 -8.78 1.55 -0.66
N ARG A 40 -9.32 0.41 -1.11
CA ARG A 40 -9.58 -0.72 -0.20
C ARG A 40 -8.32 -1.28 0.43
N THR A 41 -7.24 -1.36 -0.34
CA THR A 41 -5.93 -1.81 0.17
C THR A 41 -5.39 -0.82 1.20
N MET A 42 -5.49 0.48 0.94
CA MET A 42 -5.11 1.52 1.90
C MET A 42 -5.86 1.35 3.22
N LEU A 43 -7.20 1.28 3.20
CA LEU A 43 -8.01 1.11 4.40
C LEU A 43 -7.61 -0.16 5.18
N ALA A 44 -7.35 -1.26 4.48
CA ALA A 44 -6.92 -2.51 5.11
C ALA A 44 -5.52 -2.40 5.74
N ILE A 45 -4.63 -1.60 5.13
CA ILE A 45 -3.30 -1.32 5.69
C ILE A 45 -3.43 -0.43 6.93
N GLU A 46 -4.24 0.62 6.88
CA GLU A 46 -4.52 1.50 8.02
C GLU A 46 -5.02 0.70 9.23
N GLU A 47 -5.97 -0.20 9.01
CA GLU A 47 -6.51 -1.09 10.05
C GLU A 47 -5.46 -2.11 10.55
N ALA A 48 -4.65 -2.68 9.65
CA ALA A 48 -3.66 -3.70 10.01
C ALA A 48 -2.46 -3.14 10.81
N TYR A 49 -2.11 -1.87 10.57
CA TYR A 49 -0.96 -1.21 11.18
C TYR A 49 -1.33 -0.15 12.21
N ASP A 50 -2.63 0.12 12.41
CA ASP A 50 -3.16 1.19 13.27
C ASP A 50 -2.56 2.56 12.90
N VAL A 51 -2.50 2.85 11.58
CA VAL A 51 -1.95 4.09 11.02
C VAL A 51 -2.99 4.81 10.16
N GLU A 52 -2.82 6.11 9.94
CA GLU A 52 -3.66 6.89 9.01
C GLU A 52 -2.79 7.51 7.91
N PHE A 53 -3.15 7.30 6.64
CA PHE A 53 -2.47 7.91 5.51
C PHE A 53 -2.91 9.38 5.35
N PRO A 54 -1.99 10.35 5.43
CA PRO A 54 -2.33 11.74 5.22
C PRO A 54 -2.71 11.98 3.76
N VAL A 55 -3.62 12.93 3.53
CA VAL A 55 -4.03 13.36 2.17
C VAL A 55 -2.84 13.73 1.27
N ALA A 56 -1.75 14.23 1.85
CA ALA A 56 -0.52 14.54 1.11
C ALA A 56 0.13 13.30 0.49
N MET A 57 0.01 12.13 1.13
CA MET A 57 0.51 10.83 0.66
C MET A 57 -0.53 10.07 -0.19
N LEU A 58 -1.80 10.49 -0.21
CA LEU A 58 -2.86 9.89 -1.02
C LEU A 58 -2.79 10.29 -2.50
N ARG A 59 -1.68 9.95 -3.15
CA ARG A 59 -1.44 10.21 -4.57
C ARG A 59 -1.29 8.89 -5.32
N ARG A 60 -1.61 8.92 -6.62
CA ARG A 60 -1.41 7.77 -7.51
C ARG A 60 0.01 7.19 -7.42
N GLN A 61 1.01 8.06 -7.31
CA GLN A 61 2.43 7.67 -7.17
C GLN A 61 2.74 6.89 -5.88
N SER A 62 1.98 7.08 -4.80
CA SER A 62 2.23 6.40 -3.53
C SER A 62 1.71 4.97 -3.51
N PHE A 63 0.74 4.67 -4.39
CA PHE A 63 0.13 3.36 -4.57
C PHE A 63 0.47 2.74 -5.93
N VAL A 64 1.48 3.29 -6.62
CA VAL A 64 1.89 2.81 -7.95
C VAL A 64 2.59 1.46 -7.86
N SER A 65 3.33 1.21 -6.78
CA SER A 65 4.13 0.01 -6.59
C SER A 65 4.14 -0.43 -5.13
N VAL A 66 4.53 -1.68 -4.87
CA VAL A 66 4.62 -2.21 -3.50
C VAL A 66 5.69 -1.45 -2.72
N GLU A 67 6.81 -1.11 -3.38
CA GLU A 67 7.88 -0.29 -2.82
C GLU A 67 7.37 1.09 -2.37
N ALA A 68 6.56 1.77 -3.18
CA ALA A 68 6.02 3.08 -2.82
C ALA A 68 5.11 2.99 -1.57
N ILE A 69 4.26 1.97 -1.50
CA ILE A 69 3.40 1.73 -0.34
C ILE A 69 4.23 1.41 0.90
N ALA A 70 5.27 0.58 0.75
CA ALA A 70 6.17 0.22 1.83
C ALA A 70 6.96 1.44 2.35
N ALA A 71 7.39 2.34 1.45
CA ALA A 71 8.05 3.59 1.81
C ALA A 71 7.12 4.51 2.59
N CYS A 72 5.88 4.70 2.13
CA CYS A 72 4.89 5.48 2.88
C CYS A 72 4.62 4.87 4.26
N LEU A 73 4.44 3.55 4.35
CA LEU A 73 4.26 2.88 5.64
C LEU A 73 5.45 3.06 6.57
N ASN A 74 6.67 3.01 6.04
CA ASN A 74 7.87 3.23 6.85
C ASN A 74 7.92 4.65 7.40
N GLU A 75 7.55 5.65 6.59
CA GLU A 75 7.40 7.04 7.07
C GLU A 75 6.29 7.16 8.13
N LEU A 76 5.14 6.51 7.93
CA LEU A 76 4.03 6.54 8.88
C LEU A 76 4.38 5.88 10.22
N CYS A 77 5.01 4.70 10.20
CA CYS A 77 5.48 4.06 11.42
C CYS A 77 6.57 4.89 12.12
N SER A 78 7.39 5.63 11.37
CA SER A 78 8.41 6.53 11.94
C SER A 78 7.80 7.80 12.55
N ASP A 79 6.73 8.34 11.96
CA ASP A 79 6.05 9.54 12.46
C ASP A 79 5.10 9.22 13.63
N ALA A 80 4.46 8.04 13.62
CA ALA A 80 3.64 7.55 14.72
C ALA A 80 4.42 7.44 16.04
N ASP A 81 5.68 6.97 15.98
CA ASP A 81 6.59 6.93 17.13
C ASP A 81 6.88 8.35 17.68
N ARG A 82 7.00 9.35 16.79
CA ARG A 82 7.25 10.74 17.19
C ARG A 82 6.01 11.43 17.77
N LYS A 83 4.81 11.06 17.33
CA LYS A 83 3.55 11.66 17.81
C LYS A 83 3.11 11.12 19.18
N ALA A 84 3.69 10.01 19.62
CA ALA A 84 3.46 9.40 20.93
C ALA A 84 4.46 9.83 22.02
N ALA A 85 5.47 10.63 21.68
CA ALA A 85 6.52 11.15 22.59
C ALA A 85 6.27 12.62 22.99
#